data_AF-E7GDY1-F1
#
_entry.id   AF-E7GDY1-F1
#
_cell.length_a   1.000
_cell.length_b   1.000
_cell.length_c   1.000
_cell.angle_alpha   90.00
_cell.angle_beta   90.00
_cell.angle_gamma   90.00
#
_symmetry.space_group_name_H-M   'P 1'
#
loop_
_entity.id
_entity.type
_entity.pdbx_description
1 polymer ?
#
loop_
_entity_poly.entity_id
_entity_poly.type
_entity_poly.pdbx_seq_one_letter_code
_entity_poly.pdbx_strand_id
1 'polypeptide(L)'
;MSKRVKNKYEGLTARQINILKMKEQLNKPDPNAIKPFEKYKVLTYLFNLIFPPYALYRIWKKESPFCITERVGQTMICVVYMLALISMQ
;
A
#
# COMPACT_ATOMS: atom_id res chain seq x y z
N MET A 1 -10.14 -14.68 -25.27
CA MET A 1 -10.91 -13.57 -24.63
C MET A 1 -12.09 -14.16 -23.87
N SER A 2 -12.24 -13.87 -22.58
CA SER A 2 -13.33 -14.39 -21.74
C SER A 2 -14.72 -13.90 -22.20
N LYS A 3 -15.77 -14.72 -22.10
CA LYS A 3 -17.16 -14.39 -22.53
C LYS A 3 -17.68 -13.03 -21.99
N ARG A 4 -17.20 -12.59 -20.81
CA ARG A 4 -17.54 -11.28 -20.22
C ARG A 4 -16.96 -10.09 -20.99
N VAL A 5 -15.76 -10.25 -21.56
CA VAL A 5 -15.10 -9.20 -22.34
C VAL A 5 -15.81 -9.01 -23.68
N LYS A 6 -16.30 -10.09 -24.29
CA LYS A 6 -17.01 -10.05 -25.57
C LYS A 6 -18.33 -9.27 -25.47
N ASN A 7 -19.13 -9.51 -24.42
CA ASN A 7 -20.37 -8.77 -24.15
C ASN A 7 -20.16 -7.26 -23.91
N LYS A 8 -19.01 -6.85 -23.34
CA LYS A 8 -18.77 -5.44 -22.99
C LYS A 8 -18.58 -4.53 -24.21
N TYR A 9 -18.23 -5.10 -25.36
CA TYR A 9 -17.95 -4.35 -26.60
C TYR A 9 -18.98 -4.62 -27.71
N GLU A 10 -19.97 -5.48 -27.47
CA GLU A 10 -21.04 -5.77 -28.43
C GLU A 10 -21.99 -4.56 -28.57
N GLY A 11 -22.28 -4.16 -29.81
CA GLY A 11 -23.16 -3.03 -30.13
C GLY A 11 -22.55 -1.62 -30.02
N LEU A 12 -21.27 -1.51 -29.65
CA LEU A 12 -20.57 -0.21 -29.52
C LEU A 12 -19.86 0.20 -30.82
N THR A 13 -19.93 1.49 -31.13
CA THR A 13 -19.19 2.10 -32.24
C THR A 13 -17.68 2.07 -31.95
N ALA A 14 -16.84 1.97 -32.99
CA ALA A 14 -15.37 1.94 -32.86
C ALA A 14 -14.79 3.07 -31.97
N ARG A 15 -15.37 4.29 -32.03
CA ARG A 15 -14.98 5.40 -31.15
C ARG A 15 -15.27 5.12 -29.68
N GLN A 16 -16.42 4.53 -29.36
CA GLN A 16 -16.82 4.23 -27.98
C GLN A 16 -15.92 3.14 -27.38
N ILE A 17 -15.53 2.14 -28.19
CA ILE A 17 -14.58 1.10 -27.78
C ILE A 17 -13.21 1.71 -27.42
N ASN A 18 -12.71 2.64 -28.23
CA ASN A 18 -11.44 3.33 -27.94
C ASN A 18 -11.53 4.18 -26.67
N ILE A 19 -12.63 4.91 -26.46
CA ILE A 19 -12.85 5.68 -25.23
C ILE A 19 -12.89 4.76 -24.00
N LEU A 20 -13.57 3.61 -24.09
CA LEU A 20 -13.60 2.61 -23.02
C LEU A 20 -12.21 2.07 -22.68
N LYS A 21 -11.40 1.73 -23.70
CA LYS A 21 -10.03 1.26 -23.50
C LYS A 21 -9.14 2.34 -22.86
N MET A 22 -9.25 3.60 -23.30
CA MET A 22 -8.51 4.71 -22.69
C MET A 22 -8.92 4.92 -21.23
N LYS A 23 -10.22 4.85 -20.92
CA LYS A 23 -10.72 4.91 -19.54
C LYS A 23 -10.18 3.75 -18.70
N GLU A 24 -10.17 2.53 -19.21
CA GLU A 24 -9.60 1.38 -18.51
C GLU A 24 -8.10 1.52 -18.26
N GLN A 25 -7.36 2.08 -19.21
CA GLN A 25 -5.92 2.34 -19.04
C GLN A 25 -5.65 3.42 -17.98
N LEU A 26 -6.44 4.50 -17.98
CA LEU A 26 -6.35 5.59 -17.01
C LEU A 26 -6.80 5.17 -15.60
N ASN A 27 -7.79 4.29 -15.49
CA ASN A 27 -8.27 3.75 -14.20
C ASN A 27 -7.42 2.59 -13.66
N LYS A 28 -6.32 2.20 -14.33
CA LYS A 28 -5.42 1.21 -13.75
C LYS A 28 -4.90 1.78 -12.42
N PRO A 29 -5.00 1.01 -11.32
CA PRO A 29 -4.51 1.50 -10.03
C PRO A 29 -3.03 1.81 -10.15
N ASP A 30 -2.65 3.04 -9.78
CA ASP A 30 -1.28 3.50 -9.88
C ASP A 30 -0.38 2.52 -9.08
N PRO A 31 0.63 1.90 -9.72
CA PRO A 31 1.53 0.97 -9.03
C PRO A 31 2.29 1.64 -7.88
N ASN A 32 2.47 2.96 -7.92
CA ASN A 32 3.14 3.75 -6.88
C ASN A 32 2.16 4.34 -5.86
N ALA A 33 0.85 4.04 -5.96
CA ALA A 33 -0.11 4.49 -4.97
C ALA A 33 0.27 3.96 -3.58
N ILE A 34 0.31 4.86 -2.60
CA ILE A 34 0.54 4.51 -1.21
C ILE A 34 -0.63 3.63 -0.74
N LYS A 35 -0.33 2.38 -0.37
CA LYS A 35 -1.30 1.43 0.18
C LYS A 35 -1.08 1.27 1.68
N PRO A 36 -1.69 2.10 2.54
CA PRO A 36 -1.42 2.09 3.98
C PRO A 36 -1.98 0.85 4.69
N PHE A 37 -3.06 0.25 4.17
CA PHE A 37 -3.76 -0.91 4.77
C PHE A 37 -3.35 -2.26 4.20
N GLU A 38 -2.14 -2.36 3.66
CA GLU A 38 -1.62 -3.64 3.20
C GLU A 38 -1.34 -4.57 4.40
N LYS A 39 -1.64 -5.86 4.27
CA LYS A 39 -1.54 -6.84 5.37
C LYS A 39 -0.18 -6.80 6.07
N TYR A 40 0.89 -6.63 5.29
CA TYR A 40 2.25 -6.51 5.81
C TYR A 40 2.44 -5.25 6.69
N LYS A 41 1.88 -4.11 6.26
CA LYS A 41 1.99 -2.84 6.98
C LYS A 41 1.19 -2.85 8.28
N VAL A 42 -0.05 -3.32 8.22
CA VAL A 42 -0.92 -3.49 9.40
C VAL A 42 -0.25 -4.36 10.45
N LEU A 43 0.34 -5.48 10.03
CA LEU A 43 1.06 -6.36 10.94
C LEU A 43 2.28 -5.68 11.57
N THR A 44 3.01 -4.86 10.80
CA THR A 44 4.15 -4.08 11.31
C THR A 44 3.72 -3.03 12.35
N TYR A 45 2.57 -2.38 12.16
CA TYR A 45 2.02 -1.45 13.16
C TYR A 45 1.68 -2.14 14.48
N LEU A 46 1.17 -3.37 14.42
CA LEU A 46 0.92 -4.19 15.61
C LEU A 46 2.23 -4.49 16.37
N PHE A 47 3.31 -4.80 15.63
CA PHE A 47 4.62 -5.04 16.22
C PHE A 47 5.26 -3.80 16.84
N ASN A 48 4.95 -2.59 16.36
CA ASN A 48 5.44 -1.36 17.01
C ASN A 48 4.97 -1.23 18.46
N LEU A 49 3.79 -1.75 18.80
CA LEU A 49 3.24 -1.72 20.17
C LEU A 49 3.81 -2.84 21.06
N ILE A 50 3.89 -4.06 20.52
CA ILE A 50 4.24 -5.26 21.28
C ILE A 50 5.76 -5.44 21.39
N PHE A 51 6.49 -5.16 20.30
CA PHE A 51 7.93 -5.43 20.22
C PHE A 51 8.65 -4.43 19.29
N PRO A 52 8.96 -3.23 19.82
CA PRO A 52 9.51 -2.12 19.03
C PRO A 52 10.80 -2.46 18.24
N PRO A 53 11.79 -3.21 18.79
CA PRO A 53 12.99 -3.57 18.04
C PRO A 53 12.72 -4.44 16.80
N TYR A 54 11.74 -5.34 16.88
CA TYR A 54 11.38 -6.23 15.77
C TYR A 54 10.60 -5.48 14.68
N ALA A 55 9.79 -4.50 15.07
CA ALA A 55 9.11 -3.63 14.14
C ALA A 55 10.10 -2.82 13.27
N LEU A 56 11.16 -2.28 13.88
CA LEU A 56 12.22 -1.56 13.16
C LEU A 56 12.93 -2.45 12.13
N TYR A 57 13.28 -3.69 12.50
CA TYR A 57 13.84 -4.66 11.55
C TYR A 57 12.92 -4.87 10.35
N ARG A 58 11.61 -4.97 10.59
CA ARG A 58 10.60 -5.23 9.56
C ARG A 58 10.34 -4.04 8.64
N ILE A 59 10.48 -2.82 9.15
CA ILE A 59 10.38 -1.56 8.39
C ILE A 59 11.57 -1.42 7.43
N TRP A 60 12.78 -1.70 7.92
CA TRP A 60 14.04 -1.49 7.18
C TRP A 60 14.48 -2.65 6.27
N LYS A 61 13.74 -3.76 6.25
CA LYS A 61 13.98 -4.86 5.30
C LYS A 61 13.88 -4.34 3.86
N LYS A 62 14.85 -4.70 2.99
CA LYS A 62 14.93 -4.20 1.60
C LYS A 62 13.67 -4.46 0.77
N GLU A 63 12.99 -5.58 1.01
CA GLU A 63 11.75 -5.99 0.33
C GLU A 63 10.47 -5.36 0.93
N SER A 64 10.58 -4.41 1.86
CA SER A 64 9.39 -3.89 2.54
C SER A 64 8.56 -3.00 1.61
N PRO A 65 7.21 -3.15 1.59
CA PRO A 65 6.29 -2.35 0.76
C PRO A 65 6.12 -0.91 1.26
N PHE A 66 6.94 -0.48 2.22
CA PHE A 66 6.90 0.86 2.79
C PHE A 66 7.65 1.85 1.91
N CYS A 67 6.98 2.94 1.55
CA CYS A 67 7.63 4.11 0.97
C CYS A 67 8.62 4.73 1.96
N ILE A 68 9.64 5.46 1.46
CA ILE A 68 10.65 6.11 2.30
C ILE A 68 10.01 6.99 3.38
N THR A 69 9.01 7.79 3.01
CA THR A 69 8.25 8.64 3.93
C THR A 69 7.56 7.84 5.03
N GLU A 70 6.96 6.69 4.70
CA GLU A 70 6.32 5.81 5.69
C GLU A 70 7.37 5.16 6.61
N ARG A 71 8.53 4.76 6.09
CA ARG A 71 9.62 4.19 6.90
C ARG A 71 10.12 5.18 7.95
N VAL A 72 10.35 6.42 7.54
CA VAL A 72 10.77 7.51 8.44
C VAL A 72 9.68 7.78 9.47
N GLY A 73 8.42 7.95 9.03
CA GLY A 73 7.29 8.19 9.94
C GLY A 73 7.10 7.09 10.98
N GLN A 74 7.16 5.82 10.57
CA GLN A 74 7.03 4.68 11.48
C GLN A 74 8.22 4.53 12.43
N THR A 75 9.43 4.84 11.96
CA THR A 75 10.63 4.86 12.82
C THR A 75 10.49 5.93 13.90
N MET A 76 10.02 7.13 13.55
CA MET A 76 9.79 8.21 14.53
C MET A 76 8.74 7.82 15.57
N ILE A 77 7.62 7.22 15.16
CA ILE A 77 6.58 6.73 16.08
C ILE A 77 7.17 5.68 17.03
N CYS A 78 7.96 4.74 16.51
CA CYS A 78 8.62 3.71 17.31
C CYS A 78 9.58 4.31 18.35
N VAL A 79 10.37 5.33 17.98
CA VAL A 79 11.29 6.02 18.90
C VAL A 79 10.52 6.78 19.98
N VAL A 80 9.49 7.54 19.61
CA VAL A 80 8.66 8.28 20.58
C VAL A 80 7.97 7.33 21.55
N TYR A 81 7.45 6.21 21.06
CA TYR A 81 6.85 5.17 21.91
C TYR A 81 7.86 4.57 22.89
N MET A 82 9.07 4.23 22.44
CA MET A 82 10.14 3.74 23.31
C MET A 82 10.53 4.76 24.39
N LEU A 83 10.65 6.05 24.04
CA LEU A 83 10.94 7.12 24.99
C LEU A 83 9.80 7.29 26.02
N ALA A 84 8.55 7.21 25.58
CA ALA A 84 7.38 7.29 26.45
C ALA A 84 7.34 6.12 27.45
N LEU A 85 7.63 4.89 26.99
CA LEU A 85 7.72 3.72 27.88
C LEU A 85 8.83 3.88 28.93
N ILE A 86 10.01 4.36 28.53
CA ILE A 86 11.12 4.62 29.47
C ILE A 86 10.75 5.72 30.47
N SER A 87 10.04 6.76 30.03
CA SER A 87 9.64 7.89 30.90
C SER A 87 8.48 7.56 31.85
N MET A 88 7.72 6.51 31.54
CA MET A 88 6.63 6.01 32.40
C MET A 88 7.11 4.97 33.44
N GLN A 89 8.38 4.60 33.39
CA GLN A 89 9.04 3.71 34.35
C GLN A 89 9.64 4.49 35.52
#